data_AF-A0A844X630-F1
#
_entry.id   AF-A0A844X630-F1
#
_cell.length_a   1.000
_cell.length_b   1.000
_cell.length_c   1.000
_cell.angle_alpha   90.00
_cell.angle_beta   90.00
_cell.angle_gamma   90.00
#
_symmetry.space_group_name_H-M   'P 1'
#
loop_
_entity.id
_entity.type
_entity.pdbx_description
1 polymer ?
#
loop_
_entity_poly.entity_id
_entity_poly.type
_entity_poly.pdbx_seq_one_letter_code
_entity_poly.pdbx_strand_id
1 'polypeptide(L)' 'MHREGKPKGFFYLDRRMVDGKHNLITNTYVTAENVHDSEPYMARLKRQLEQFGFNPVGVDLNAGYFKR' A
#
# COMPACT_ATOMS: atom_id res chain seq x y z
N MET A 1 5.42 17.87 -5.20
CA MET A 1 5.96 17.31 -6.47
C MET A 1 4.86 16.46 -7.08
N HIS A 2 4.66 16.51 -8.40
CA HIS A 2 3.56 15.81 -9.10
C HIS A 2 4.18 14.89 -10.16
N ARG A 3 3.58 13.71 -10.41
CA ARG A 3 4.15 12.70 -11.32
C ARG A 3 4.16 13.17 -12.78
N GLU A 4 5.25 12.93 -13.49
CA GLU A 4 5.34 13.28 -14.91
C GLU A 4 4.27 12.54 -15.73
N GLY A 5 3.61 13.24 -16.65
CA GLY A 5 2.54 12.69 -17.50
C GLY A 5 1.16 12.55 -16.83
N LYS A 6 0.97 13.06 -15.61
CA LYS A 6 -0.34 13.09 -14.92
C LYS A 6 -0.99 14.49 -14.94
N PRO A 7 -2.31 14.60 -14.67
CA PRO A 7 -2.96 15.89 -14.50
C PRO A 7 -2.43 16.62 -13.26
N LYS A 8 -2.16 17.92 -13.37
CA LYS A 8 -1.73 18.73 -12.22
C LYS A 8 -2.89 18.94 -11.25
N GLY A 9 -2.67 18.70 -9.97
CA GLY A 9 -3.69 18.90 -8.92
C GLY A 9 -3.32 18.26 -7.59
N PHE A 10 -4.22 18.42 -6.61
CA PHE A 10 -4.11 17.79 -5.29
C PHE A 10 -4.70 16.38 -5.34
N PHE A 11 -3.84 15.40 -5.63
CA PHE A 11 -4.23 14.00 -5.70
C PHE A 11 -3.71 13.22 -4.50
N TYR A 12 -4.52 12.27 -4.06
CA TYR A 12 -4.21 11.34 -2.99
C TYR A 12 -4.45 9.91 -3.46
N LEU A 13 -3.71 8.97 -2.88
CA LEU A 13 -3.87 7.54 -3.15
C LEU A 13 -4.26 6.85 -1.85
N ASP A 14 -5.37 6.12 -1.89
CA ASP A 14 -5.76 5.21 -0.82
C ASP A 14 -5.01 3.88 -1.00
N ARG A 15 -4.03 3.63 -0.12
CA ARG A 15 -3.23 2.40 -0.07
C ARG A 15 -3.95 1.37 0.77
N ARG A 16 -4.69 0.48 0.11
CA ARG A 16 -5.44 -0.58 0.79
C ARG A 16 -4.65 -1.88 0.88
N MET A 17 -4.71 -2.54 2.03
CA MET A 17 -4.38 -3.96 2.16
C MET A 17 -5.66 -4.75 2.37
N VAL A 18 -5.67 -5.96 1.81
CA VAL A 18 -6.82 -6.84 1.83
C VAL A 18 -6.42 -8.24 2.25
N ASP A 19 -7.33 -8.93 2.92
CA ASP A 19 -7.28 -10.37 3.04
C ASP A 19 -7.74 -11.00 1.72
N GLY A 20 -6.81 -11.65 1.02
CA GLY A 20 -7.09 -12.31 -0.26
C GLY A 20 -8.04 -13.50 -0.18
N LYS A 21 -8.25 -14.09 1.01
CA LYS A 21 -9.16 -15.24 1.16
C LYS A 21 -10.61 -14.81 1.32
N HIS A 22 -10.87 -13.76 2.10
CA HIS A 22 -12.22 -13.34 2.46
C HIS A 22 -12.64 -11.99 1.86
N ASN A 23 -11.76 -11.37 1.05
CA ASN A 23 -11.99 -10.05 0.42
C ASN A 23 -12.30 -8.93 1.43
N LEU A 24 -11.68 -8.99 2.61
CA LEU A 24 -11.84 -7.96 3.65
C LEU A 24 -10.73 -6.92 3.54
N ILE A 25 -11.06 -5.64 3.68
CA ILE A 25 -10.06 -4.57 3.81
C ILE A 25 -9.50 -4.62 5.23
N THR A 26 -8.20 -4.88 5.37
CA THR A 26 -7.52 -4.97 6.68
C THR A 26 -6.82 -3.68 7.07
N ASN A 27 -6.55 -2.79 6.09
CA ASN A 27 -5.94 -1.49 6.33
C ASN A 27 -6.20 -0.54 5.16
N THR A 28 -6.36 0.75 5.48
CA THR A 28 -6.31 1.87 4.55
C THR A 28 -5.24 2.86 5.02
N TYR A 29 -4.49 3.43 4.10
CA TYR A 29 -3.50 4.46 4.40
C TYR A 29 -3.41 5.44 3.24
N VAL A 30 -3.79 6.70 3.49
CA VAL A 30 -3.82 7.73 2.45
C VAL A 30 -2.44 8.39 2.35
N THR A 31 -1.91 8.47 1.13
CA THR A 31 -0.68 9.21 0.81
C THR A 31 -0.94 10.26 -0.26
N ALA A 32 -0.05 11.24 -0.37
CA ALA A 32 0.01 12.06 -1.59
C ALA A 32 0.28 11.18 -2.82
N GLU A 33 -0.18 11.61 -3.99
CA GLU A 33 -0.09 10.85 -5.25
C GLU A 33 1.34 10.59 -5.74
N ASN A 34 2.28 11.44 -5.32
CA ASN A 34 3.69 11.32 -5.68
C ASN A 34 4.50 10.38 -4.77
N VAL A 35 3.90 9.83 -3.71
CA VAL A 35 4.56 8.85 -2.82
C VAL A 35 4.56 7.49 -3.49
N HIS A 36 5.73 6.84 -3.62
CA HIS A 36 5.79 5.50 -4.18
C HIS A 36 5.23 4.47 -3.20
N ASP A 37 4.44 3.50 -3.66
CA ASP A 37 3.68 2.66 -2.72
C ASP A 37 4.55 1.69 -1.90
N SER A 38 5.81 1.44 -2.30
CA SER A 38 6.77 0.69 -1.48
C SER A 38 7.22 1.45 -0.23
N GLU A 39 7.19 2.78 -0.25
CA GLU A 39 7.64 3.61 0.87
C GLU A 39 6.83 3.34 2.15
N PRO A 40 5.47 3.41 2.14
CA PRO A 40 4.69 3.12 3.33
C PRO A 40 4.56 1.62 3.61
N TYR A 41 4.70 0.76 2.60
CA TYR A 41 4.27 -0.64 2.65
C TYR A 41 4.81 -1.41 3.86
N MET A 42 6.14 -1.44 4.05
CA MET A 42 6.76 -2.22 5.12
C MET A 42 6.29 -1.77 6.51
N ALA A 43 6.18 -0.46 6.73
CA ALA A 43 5.69 0.09 7.98
C ALA A 43 4.20 -0.24 8.20
N ARG A 44 3.39 -0.29 7.14
CA ARG A 44 1.96 -0.66 7.22
C ARG A 44 1.76 -2.15 7.46
N LEU A 45 2.57 -2.99 6.83
CA LEU A 45 2.57 -4.44 7.07
C LEU A 45 2.91 -4.71 8.54
N LYS A 46 4.03 -4.18 9.04
CA LYS A 46 4.44 -4.33 10.45
C LYS A 46 3.34 -3.95 11.42
N ARG A 47 2.70 -2.79 11.22
CA ARG A 47 1.56 -2.34 12.04
C ARG A 47 0.43 -3.37 12.08
N GLN A 48 0.06 -3.96 10.94
CA GLN A 48 -1.02 -4.96 10.91
C GLN A 48 -0.63 -6.25 11.63
N LEU A 49 0.60 -6.72 11.42
CA LEU A 49 1.10 -7.91 12.11
C LEU A 49 1.08 -7.70 13.63
N GLU A 50 1.52 -6.53 14.10
CA GLU A 50 1.53 -6.19 15.53
C GLU A 50 0.12 -5.96 16.10
N GLN A 51 -0.75 -5.26 15.37
CA GLN A 51 -2.08 -4.88 15.86
C GLN A 51 -3.07 -6.04 15.87
N PHE A 52 -3.01 -6.91 14.86
CA PHE A 52 -4.00 -7.98 14.67
C PHE A 52 -3.43 -9.39 14.87
N GLY A 53 -2.12 -9.51 15.14
CA GLY A 53 -1.48 -10.81 15.35
C GLY A 53 -1.51 -11.69 14.10
N PHE A 54 -1.54 -11.09 12.90
CA PHE A 54 -1.58 -11.85 11.66
C PHE A 54 -0.29 -12.64 11.43
N ASN A 55 -0.43 -13.83 10.83
CA ASN A 55 0.69 -14.66 10.39
C ASN A 55 0.47 -15.11 8.93
N PRO A 56 0.58 -14.18 7.96
CA PRO A 56 0.28 -14.50 6.56
C PRO A 56 1.33 -15.45 5.98
N VAL A 57 0.88 -16.43 5.19
CA VAL A 57 1.77 -17.36 4.46
C VAL A 57 2.53 -16.69 3.32
N GLY A 58 2.05 -15.53 2.87
CA GLY A 58 2.64 -14.72 1.81
C GLY A 58 1.90 -13.40 1.69
N VAL A 59 2.56 -12.43 1.07
CA VAL A 59 1.99 -11.13 0.74
C VAL A 59 2.14 -10.90 -0.75
N ASP A 60 1.04 -10.50 -1.41
CA ASP A 60 1.08 -10.11 -2.81
C ASP A 60 1.26 -8.59 -2.92
N LEU A 61 2.13 -8.20 -3.82
CA LEU A 61 2.55 -6.84 -4.06
C LEU A 61 2.35 -6.55 -5.54
N ASN A 62 1.53 -5.54 -5.84
CA ASN A 62 1.31 -5.09 -7.21
C ASN A 62 2.64 -4.94 -7.98
N ALA A 63 2.76 -5.54 -9.16
CA ALA A 63 4.03 -5.88 -9.82
C ALA A 63 5.02 -4.72 -10.13
N GLY A 64 4.70 -3.48 -9.77
CA GLY A 64 5.55 -2.29 -9.94
C GLY A 64 6.67 -2.10 -8.90
N TYR A 65 6.76 -2.93 -7.85
CA TYR A 65 7.76 -2.73 -6.77
C TYR A 65 9.13 -3.37 -7.00
N PHE A 66 9.27 -4.20 -8.04
CA PHE A 66 10.55 -4.85 -8.35
C PHE A 66 11.29 -4.06 -9.43
N LYS A 67 12.31 -3.29 -9.04
CA LYS A 67 13.37 -2.83 -9.96
C LYS A 67 14.64 -3.61 -9.62
N ARG A 68 15.23 -4.26 -10.63
CA ARG A 68 16.59 -4.81 -10.54
C ARG A 68 17.59 -3.67 -10.33
#